data_AF-A0A2E9QNP3-F1
#
_entry.id   AF-A0A2E9QNP3-F1
#
_cell.length_a   1.000
_cell.length_b   1.000
_cell.length_c   1.000
_cell.angle_alpha   90.00
_cell.angle_beta   90.00
_cell.angle_gamma   90.00
#
_symmetry.space_group_name_H-M   'P 1'
#
loop_
_entity.id
_entity.type
_entity.pdbx_description
1 polymer ?
#
loop_
_entity_poly.entity_id
_entity_poly.type
_entity_poly.pdbx_seq_one_letter_code
_entity_poly.pdbx_strand_id
1 'polypeptide(L)'
;MTAAQCAVTACGTKTYCNGRTCTTPPTTCPGTCRYNDQCAIKPCGTKTYCNAGLGQTGRCVDQPAQCPTRCTFTDQCNVTACGTKTYCQNGRCVVPPTQCPNSCISSADCTAVKACGSKVTCSNRRCVDLSTVCPNSCTSDANCAASGCGQNTECRSGRCRVPACPSKCAADADCALSTCQGRNKCAGGVCTTACISDRQCQTGEVCSSGVCVSGCRSNSDCGNNQTCVIPTGKQIGSCEANCPGSCQSDQDCARTTCGTKTLCVNNRCTAPQACTTDRQCSTGFICTNSVCVRGCRANSDCPTSSPFCDVPTGQQTGSCVAGCPSSCTSSTQCNTKACATRTYCNTSTRRCTAPPKCTADRDCSNGFICTNNVCTAGCRADADCTQTQRKCVKASGASTGLCGCTANADCPTGYGCVTVTGSTVKQCQSQQCPRTCSTNADCAVPDCGRRTNCRGIGGFRYCSR
;
A
#
# COMPACT_ATOMS: atom_id res chain seq x y z
N MET A 1 6.43 -9.33 -58.99
CA MET A 1 7.65 -8.51 -59.11
C MET A 1 7.49 -7.71 -60.40
N THR A 2 7.64 -6.38 -60.36
CA THR A 2 7.85 -5.52 -61.54
C THR A 2 9.34 -5.54 -61.91
N ALA A 3 9.75 -5.03 -63.07
CA ALA A 3 11.15 -4.89 -63.46
C ALA A 3 11.96 -4.06 -62.47
N ALA A 4 11.34 -3.03 -61.84
CA ALA A 4 11.95 -2.30 -60.74
C ALA A 4 12.22 -3.18 -59.50
N GLN A 5 11.44 -4.24 -59.29
CA GLN A 5 11.65 -5.26 -58.24
C GLN A 5 12.62 -6.37 -58.66
N CYS A 6 13.09 -6.41 -59.91
CA CYS A 6 14.20 -7.27 -60.34
C CYS A 6 15.54 -6.53 -60.39
N ALA A 7 15.53 -5.20 -60.33
CA ALA A 7 16.73 -4.36 -60.22
C ALA A 7 17.30 -4.28 -58.78
N VAL A 8 16.72 -4.99 -57.82
CA VAL A 8 17.29 -5.14 -56.47
C VAL A 8 18.53 -6.04 -56.50
N THR A 9 19.50 -5.72 -55.64
CA THR A 9 20.79 -6.42 -55.48
C THR A 9 20.68 -7.95 -55.38
N ALA A 10 19.52 -8.46 -54.94
CA ALA A 10 19.21 -9.88 -54.81
C ALA A 10 19.12 -10.67 -56.13
N CYS A 11 18.96 -10.01 -57.29
CA CYS A 11 18.85 -10.68 -58.58
C CYS A 11 20.16 -10.72 -59.40
N GLY A 12 21.27 -10.23 -58.83
CA GLY A 12 22.57 -10.23 -59.50
C GLY A 12 22.51 -9.52 -60.86
N THR A 13 22.95 -10.18 -61.93
CA THR A 13 22.93 -9.65 -63.30
C THR A 13 21.59 -9.86 -64.04
N LYS A 14 20.61 -10.51 -63.41
CA LYS A 14 19.32 -10.85 -64.03
C LYS A 14 18.33 -9.69 -63.85
N THR A 15 18.12 -8.92 -64.92
CA THR A 15 17.30 -7.70 -64.92
C THR A 15 15.87 -7.89 -65.42
N TYR A 16 15.48 -9.10 -65.85
CA TYR A 16 14.17 -9.37 -66.45
C TYR A 16 13.25 -10.17 -65.52
N CYS A 17 11.99 -9.74 -65.41
CA CYS A 17 10.98 -10.37 -64.55
C CYS A 17 10.02 -11.26 -65.33
N ASN A 18 10.07 -12.58 -65.12
CA ASN A 18 9.10 -13.52 -65.67
C ASN A 18 8.23 -14.11 -64.55
N GLY A 19 6.97 -13.69 -64.43
CA GLY A 19 6.01 -14.37 -63.56
C GLY A 19 6.40 -14.54 -62.08
N ARG A 20 7.29 -13.67 -61.56
CA ARG A 20 7.91 -13.63 -60.20
C ARG A 20 9.33 -14.19 -60.08
N THR A 21 9.98 -14.65 -61.15
CA THR A 21 11.40 -15.04 -61.14
C THR A 21 12.26 -14.04 -61.92
N CYS A 22 13.42 -13.70 -61.33
CA CYS A 22 14.47 -12.95 -62.02
C CYS A 22 15.18 -13.87 -63.01
N THR A 23 15.17 -13.49 -64.28
CA THR A 23 15.80 -14.23 -65.38
C THR A 23 16.66 -13.27 -66.21
N THR A 24 17.57 -13.82 -67.02
CA THR A 24 18.28 -13.00 -68.00
C THR A 24 17.27 -12.49 -69.03
N PRO A 25 17.41 -11.25 -69.53
CA PRO A 25 16.54 -10.72 -70.57
C PRO A 25 16.43 -11.69 -71.74
N PRO A 26 15.21 -12.01 -72.21
CA PRO A 26 15.03 -12.91 -73.34
C PRO A 26 15.65 -12.29 -74.59
N THR A 27 16.18 -13.12 -75.48
CA THR A 27 16.79 -12.69 -76.76
C THR A 27 15.74 -12.32 -77.81
N THR A 28 14.47 -12.64 -77.55
CA THR A 28 13.30 -12.34 -78.38
C THR A 28 12.25 -11.61 -77.56
N CYS A 29 11.35 -10.88 -78.22
CA CYS A 29 10.25 -10.23 -77.52
C CYS A 29 9.31 -11.30 -76.93
N PRO A 30 8.93 -11.21 -75.64
CA PRO A 30 8.14 -12.23 -74.97
C PRO A 30 6.77 -12.40 -75.62
N GLY A 31 6.40 -13.66 -75.86
CA GLY A 31 5.11 -14.02 -76.45
C GLY A 31 3.90 -13.73 -75.55
N THR A 32 4.15 -13.53 -74.25
CA THR A 32 3.15 -13.06 -73.28
C THR A 32 3.75 -12.03 -72.34
N CYS A 33 2.97 -11.02 -71.98
CA CYS A 33 3.32 -9.99 -71.02
C CYS A 33 2.18 -9.81 -70.01
N ARG A 34 2.49 -9.19 -68.89
CA ARG A 34 1.55 -8.78 -67.84
C ARG A 34 1.66 -7.30 -67.50
N TYR A 35 2.84 -6.71 -67.70
CA TYR A 35 3.22 -5.35 -67.35
C TYR A 35 4.00 -4.70 -68.50
N ASN A 36 3.97 -3.38 -68.60
CA ASN A 36 4.65 -2.64 -69.69
C ASN A 36 6.18 -2.80 -69.63
N ASP A 37 6.73 -2.99 -68.45
CA ASP A 37 8.17 -3.18 -68.25
C ASP A 37 8.73 -4.47 -68.88
N GLN A 38 7.90 -5.51 -69.03
CA GLN A 38 8.25 -6.75 -69.74
C GLN A 38 8.37 -6.53 -71.25
N CYS A 39 7.78 -5.45 -71.77
CA CYS A 39 7.81 -5.04 -73.16
C CYS A 39 8.85 -3.94 -73.43
N ALA A 40 9.35 -3.27 -72.39
CA ALA A 40 10.41 -2.26 -72.47
C ALA A 40 11.82 -2.88 -72.58
N ILE A 41 11.97 -3.92 -73.41
CA ILE A 41 13.26 -4.59 -73.67
C ILE A 41 13.68 -4.40 -75.12
N LYS A 42 15.00 -4.35 -75.38
CA LYS A 42 15.57 -4.10 -76.72
C LYS A 42 14.97 -5.00 -77.83
N PRO A 43 14.73 -6.31 -77.62
CA PRO A 43 14.15 -7.19 -78.65
C PRO A 43 12.69 -6.87 -79.05
N CYS A 44 11.95 -6.10 -78.26
CA CYS A 44 10.58 -5.72 -78.60
C CYS A 44 10.48 -4.49 -79.50
N GLY A 45 11.59 -3.77 -79.73
CA GLY A 45 11.60 -2.57 -80.56
C GLY A 45 10.61 -1.52 -80.06
N THR A 46 9.65 -1.15 -80.91
CA THR A 46 8.60 -0.15 -80.60
C THR A 46 7.45 -0.70 -79.75
N LYS A 47 7.36 -2.03 -79.60
CA LYS A 47 6.27 -2.72 -78.89
C LYS A 47 6.49 -2.72 -77.39
N THR A 48 6.36 -1.55 -76.77
CA THR A 48 6.67 -1.32 -75.35
C THR A 48 5.44 -1.38 -74.43
N TYR A 49 4.24 -1.55 -74.98
CA TYR A 49 3.00 -1.60 -74.21
C TYR A 49 2.48 -3.03 -74.06
N CYS A 50 2.11 -3.41 -72.85
CA CYS A 50 1.50 -4.71 -72.58
C CYS A 50 -0.02 -4.62 -72.52
N ASN A 51 -0.71 -5.35 -73.40
CA ASN A 51 -2.17 -5.28 -73.50
C ASN A 51 -2.96 -6.24 -72.57
N ALA A 52 -2.32 -6.83 -71.57
CA ALA A 52 -2.92 -7.88 -70.72
C ALA A 52 -4.11 -7.45 -69.85
N GLY A 53 -4.26 -6.16 -69.53
CA GLY A 53 -5.27 -5.65 -68.57
C GLY A 53 -6.66 -5.35 -69.15
N LEU A 54 -6.89 -5.67 -70.42
CA LEU A 54 -8.08 -5.25 -71.18
C LEU A 54 -8.95 -6.43 -71.66
N GLY A 55 -8.71 -7.65 -71.19
CA GLY A 55 -9.31 -8.87 -71.76
C GLY A 55 -8.70 -9.26 -73.12
N GLN A 56 -7.47 -8.79 -73.39
CA GLN A 56 -6.75 -9.06 -74.64
C GLN A 56 -5.67 -10.13 -74.43
N THR A 57 -4.95 -10.48 -75.52
CA THR A 57 -4.03 -11.62 -75.61
C THR A 57 -2.79 -11.56 -74.69
N GLY A 58 -2.56 -10.45 -73.98
CA GLY A 58 -1.38 -10.25 -73.13
C GLY A 58 -0.09 -10.28 -73.93
N ARG A 59 0.03 -9.47 -74.98
CA ARG A 59 1.19 -9.35 -75.86
C ARG A 59 1.77 -7.94 -75.84
N CYS A 60 3.06 -7.86 -76.12
CA CYS A 60 3.74 -6.59 -76.33
C CYS A 60 3.32 -6.00 -77.68
N VAL A 61 2.75 -4.79 -77.64
CA VAL A 61 2.25 -4.03 -78.78
C VAL A 61 2.76 -2.60 -78.71
N ASP A 62 2.61 -1.86 -79.82
CA ASP A 62 2.92 -0.43 -79.87
C ASP A 62 1.95 0.36 -78.96
N GLN A 63 2.38 1.51 -78.43
CA GLN A 63 1.54 2.30 -77.53
C GLN A 63 0.21 2.69 -78.19
N PRO A 64 -0.92 2.61 -77.48
CA PRO A 64 -2.21 2.97 -78.06
C PRO A 64 -2.27 4.48 -78.32
N ALA A 65 -2.84 4.86 -79.47
CA ALA A 65 -3.02 6.26 -79.87
C ALA A 65 -4.01 7.04 -78.98
N GLN A 66 -4.82 6.32 -78.19
CA GLN A 66 -5.80 6.87 -77.25
C GLN A 66 -5.52 6.32 -75.85
N CYS A 67 -5.90 7.08 -74.81
CA CYS A 67 -5.77 6.61 -73.44
C CYS A 67 -6.67 5.37 -73.21
N PRO A 68 -6.16 4.29 -72.61
CA PRO A 68 -6.95 3.09 -72.35
C PRO A 68 -8.21 3.38 -71.53
N THR A 69 -9.37 2.91 -72.02
CA THR A 69 -10.66 3.07 -71.32
C THR A 69 -10.83 2.15 -70.12
N ARG A 70 -9.97 1.13 -70.02
CA ARG A 70 -9.86 0.24 -68.87
C ARG A 70 -8.39 0.06 -68.47
N CYS A 71 -8.15 -0.23 -67.21
CA CYS A 71 -6.84 -0.61 -66.70
C CYS A 71 -6.99 -1.66 -65.61
N THR A 72 -5.97 -2.46 -65.39
CA THR A 72 -5.86 -3.39 -64.25
C THR A 72 -4.72 -2.97 -63.32
N PHE A 73 -3.67 -2.36 -63.88
CA PHE A 73 -2.49 -1.92 -63.15
C PHE A 73 -2.11 -0.49 -63.56
N THR A 74 -1.48 0.24 -62.64
CA THR A 74 -1.09 1.65 -62.82
C THR A 74 -0.10 1.86 -63.97
N ASP A 75 0.78 0.89 -64.24
CA ASP A 75 1.72 0.97 -65.36
C ASP A 75 1.03 1.01 -66.73
N GLN A 76 -0.16 0.44 -66.85
CA GLN A 76 -0.97 0.46 -68.08
C GLN A 76 -1.54 1.85 -68.40
N CYS A 77 -1.51 2.78 -67.44
CA CYS A 77 -1.89 4.17 -67.63
C CYS A 77 -0.70 5.07 -68.00
N ASN A 78 0.53 4.52 -68.03
CA ASN A 78 1.72 5.23 -68.51
C ASN A 78 1.78 5.21 -70.05
N VAL A 79 0.76 5.79 -70.68
CA VAL A 79 0.65 5.98 -72.13
C VAL A 79 0.69 7.46 -72.41
N THR A 80 1.44 7.88 -73.44
CA THR A 80 1.58 9.30 -73.82
C THR A 80 0.22 9.99 -74.03
N ALA A 81 -0.74 9.29 -74.64
CA ALA A 81 -2.11 9.78 -74.87
C ALA A 81 -2.95 9.97 -73.58
N CYS A 82 -2.53 9.45 -72.42
CA CYS A 82 -3.24 9.65 -71.14
C CYS A 82 -2.91 10.97 -70.44
N GLY A 83 -1.84 11.67 -70.85
CA GLY A 83 -1.42 12.93 -70.21
C GLY A 83 -1.23 12.76 -68.70
N THR A 84 -2.01 13.47 -67.89
CA THR A 84 -1.94 13.43 -66.42
C THR A 84 -2.62 12.21 -65.77
N LYS A 85 -3.36 11.40 -66.55
CA LYS A 85 -4.12 10.25 -66.05
C LYS A 85 -3.25 9.00 -65.97
N THR A 86 -2.25 9.01 -65.10
CA THR A 86 -1.23 7.93 -65.02
C THR A 86 -1.50 6.90 -63.92
N TYR A 87 -2.62 6.98 -63.19
CA TYR A 87 -2.95 6.09 -62.07
C TYR A 87 -4.17 5.22 -62.36
N CYS A 88 -4.10 3.91 -62.08
CA CYS A 88 -5.25 3.03 -62.29
C CYS A 88 -6.12 2.98 -61.04
N GLN A 89 -7.35 3.51 -61.12
CA GLN A 89 -8.32 3.46 -60.03
C GLN A 89 -9.67 2.95 -60.53
N ASN A 90 -10.23 1.94 -59.86
CA ASN A 90 -11.51 1.32 -60.22
C ASN A 90 -11.60 0.93 -61.70
N GLY A 91 -10.49 0.46 -62.24
CA GLY A 91 -10.38 0.04 -63.63
C GLY A 91 -10.32 1.16 -64.65
N ARG A 92 -10.10 2.42 -64.26
CA ARG A 92 -9.91 3.57 -65.17
C ARG A 92 -8.62 4.33 -64.86
N CYS A 93 -7.99 4.85 -65.91
CA CYS A 93 -6.85 5.75 -65.77
C CYS A 93 -7.32 7.13 -65.30
N VAL A 94 -6.84 7.55 -64.13
CA VAL A 94 -7.16 8.80 -63.46
C VAL A 94 -5.87 9.54 -63.06
N VAL A 95 -5.99 10.80 -62.66
CA VAL A 95 -4.86 11.54 -62.11
C VAL A 95 -4.44 10.92 -60.77
N PRO A 96 -3.13 10.72 -60.50
CA PRO A 96 -2.66 10.18 -59.23
C PRO A 96 -3.23 10.94 -58.03
N PRO A 97 -3.62 10.24 -56.95
CA PRO A 97 -4.14 10.88 -55.75
C PRO A 97 -3.09 11.79 -55.10
N THR A 98 -3.54 12.85 -54.41
CA THR A 98 -2.67 13.80 -53.70
C THR A 98 -2.16 13.28 -52.36
N GLN A 99 -2.71 12.15 -51.89
CA GLN A 99 -2.30 11.44 -50.68
C GLN A 99 -1.86 10.02 -51.03
N CYS A 100 -0.97 9.44 -50.21
CA CYS A 100 -0.53 8.07 -50.41
C CYS A 100 -1.72 7.10 -50.30
N PRO A 101 -1.94 6.19 -51.28
CA PRO A 101 -3.11 5.33 -51.29
C PRO A 101 -3.09 4.35 -50.11
N ASN A 102 -4.26 4.20 -49.48
CA ASN A 102 -4.45 3.26 -48.36
C ASN A 102 -4.41 1.79 -48.78
N SER A 103 -4.57 1.53 -50.08
CA SER A 103 -4.47 0.21 -50.67
C SER A 103 -3.63 0.22 -51.93
N CYS A 104 -2.75 -0.76 -52.09
CA CYS A 104 -1.97 -0.99 -53.30
C CYS A 104 -2.16 -2.44 -53.77
N ILE A 105 -2.03 -2.65 -55.08
CA ILE A 105 -2.02 -3.95 -55.75
C ILE A 105 -0.59 -4.31 -56.17
N SER A 106 0.22 -3.30 -56.48
CA SER A 106 1.62 -3.42 -56.85
C SER A 106 2.44 -2.25 -56.30
N SER A 107 3.76 -2.38 -56.24
CA SER A 107 4.63 -1.26 -55.83
C SER A 107 4.53 -0.06 -56.78
N ALA A 108 4.08 -0.26 -58.02
CA ALA A 108 3.82 0.84 -58.95
C ALA A 108 2.78 1.83 -58.44
N ASP A 109 1.78 1.35 -57.68
CA ASP A 109 0.74 2.20 -57.08
C ASP A 109 1.33 3.13 -56.00
N CYS A 110 2.43 2.71 -55.37
CA CYS A 110 3.14 3.47 -54.34
C CYS A 110 4.17 4.42 -54.94
N THR A 111 4.87 4.03 -56.00
CA THR A 111 5.86 4.88 -56.70
C THR A 111 5.21 5.95 -57.58
N ALA A 112 3.99 5.70 -58.08
CA ALA A 112 3.26 6.66 -58.92
C ALA A 112 2.76 7.90 -58.14
N VAL A 113 2.76 7.85 -56.80
CA VAL A 113 2.22 8.89 -55.94
C VAL A 113 3.33 9.55 -55.15
N LYS A 114 3.72 10.77 -55.54
CA LYS A 114 4.79 11.54 -54.88
C LYS A 114 4.57 11.71 -53.37
N ALA A 115 3.31 11.80 -52.93
CA ALA A 115 2.93 11.93 -51.52
C ALA A 115 3.24 10.69 -50.65
N CYS A 116 3.60 9.53 -51.24
CA CYS A 116 4.03 8.37 -50.47
C CYS A 116 5.43 8.50 -49.85
N GLY A 117 6.27 9.43 -50.33
CA GLY A 117 7.64 9.59 -49.82
C GLY A 117 8.43 8.28 -49.90
N SER A 118 8.92 7.78 -48.76
CA SER A 118 9.69 6.53 -48.68
C SER A 118 8.84 5.26 -48.74
N LYS A 119 7.50 5.36 -48.70
CA LYS A 119 6.57 4.22 -48.75
C LYS A 119 6.37 3.69 -50.17
N VAL A 120 7.44 3.27 -50.85
CA VAL A 120 7.43 2.93 -52.28
C VAL A 120 7.15 1.45 -52.57
N THR A 121 7.01 0.60 -51.55
CA THR A 121 6.80 -0.84 -51.72
C THR A 121 5.39 -1.25 -51.30
N CYS A 122 4.69 -1.99 -52.15
CA CYS A 122 3.42 -2.58 -51.77
C CYS A 122 3.64 -3.88 -50.98
N SER A 123 3.31 -3.86 -49.69
CA SER A 123 3.35 -5.03 -48.80
C SER A 123 2.04 -5.13 -48.02
N ASN A 124 1.42 -6.32 -48.00
CA ASN A 124 0.12 -6.55 -47.35
C ASN A 124 -0.96 -5.53 -47.76
N ARG A 125 -1.04 -5.22 -49.07
CA ARG A 125 -1.90 -4.20 -49.66
C ARG A 125 -1.67 -2.77 -49.15
N ARG A 126 -0.58 -2.46 -48.46
CA ARG A 126 -0.26 -1.09 -48.03
C ARG A 126 1.07 -0.64 -48.60
N CYS A 127 1.17 0.63 -48.94
CA CYS A 127 2.42 1.26 -49.28
C CYS A 127 3.26 1.40 -48.00
N VAL A 128 4.39 0.70 -47.95
CA VAL A 128 5.30 0.67 -46.79
C VAL A 128 6.71 1.07 -47.20
N ASP A 129 7.43 1.58 -46.21
CA ASP A 129 8.86 1.77 -46.28
C ASP A 129 9.52 0.50 -45.70
N LEU A 130 10.25 -0.24 -46.53
CA LEU A 130 10.91 -1.49 -46.15
C LEU A 130 11.94 -1.30 -45.03
N SER A 131 12.45 -0.09 -44.79
CA SER A 131 13.35 0.21 -43.66
C SER A 131 12.62 0.25 -42.30
N THR A 132 11.27 0.29 -42.33
CA THR A 132 10.41 0.45 -41.14
C THR A 132 9.52 -0.76 -40.84
N VAL A 133 9.53 -1.78 -41.71
CA VAL A 133 8.71 -2.99 -41.57
C VAL A 133 9.61 -4.21 -41.65
N CYS A 134 9.47 -5.15 -40.72
CA CYS A 134 10.26 -6.38 -40.79
C CYS A 134 9.85 -7.21 -42.03
N PRO A 135 10.77 -7.57 -42.93
CA PRO A 135 10.43 -8.33 -44.11
C PRO A 135 10.02 -9.77 -43.75
N ASN A 136 9.03 -10.30 -44.47
CA ASN A 136 8.54 -11.68 -44.28
C ASN A 136 9.55 -12.75 -44.72
N SER A 137 10.58 -12.34 -45.47
CA SER A 137 11.66 -13.20 -45.94
C SER A 137 12.97 -12.43 -45.98
N CYS A 138 14.07 -13.11 -45.70
CA CYS A 138 15.42 -12.54 -45.78
C CYS A 138 16.35 -13.49 -46.53
N THR A 139 17.44 -12.95 -47.06
CA THR A 139 18.55 -13.73 -47.65
C THR A 139 19.88 -13.45 -46.96
N SER A 140 19.94 -12.37 -46.18
CA SER A 140 21.06 -12.01 -45.31
C SER A 140 20.59 -11.17 -44.12
N ASP A 141 21.43 -11.04 -43.10
CA ASP A 141 21.14 -10.26 -41.88
C ASP A 141 20.86 -8.77 -42.19
N ALA A 142 21.39 -8.26 -43.29
CA ALA A 142 21.11 -6.89 -43.74
C ALA A 142 19.62 -6.64 -44.00
N ASN A 143 18.85 -7.67 -44.40
CA ASN A 143 17.39 -7.55 -44.53
C ASN A 143 16.69 -7.38 -43.18
N CYS A 144 17.32 -7.82 -42.10
CA CYS A 144 16.78 -7.86 -40.75
C CYS A 144 17.19 -6.64 -39.91
N ALA A 145 17.99 -5.74 -40.49
CA ALA A 145 18.38 -4.46 -39.89
C ALA A 145 17.27 -3.39 -39.96
N ALA A 146 16.11 -3.70 -40.58
CA ALA A 146 14.97 -2.79 -40.62
C ALA A 146 14.48 -2.49 -39.19
N SER A 147 14.17 -1.23 -38.89
CA SER A 147 13.70 -0.81 -37.56
C SER A 147 12.44 -1.56 -37.11
N GLY A 148 11.59 -1.98 -38.05
CA GLY A 148 10.41 -2.81 -37.79
C GLY A 148 10.71 -4.24 -37.34
N CYS A 149 11.95 -4.74 -37.44
CA CYS A 149 12.33 -6.06 -36.95
C CYS A 149 12.62 -6.13 -35.45
N GLY A 150 12.86 -4.99 -34.79
CA GLY A 150 13.22 -4.96 -33.37
C GLY A 150 14.44 -5.85 -33.09
N GLN A 151 14.29 -6.86 -32.23
CA GLN A 151 15.37 -7.80 -31.91
C GLN A 151 15.65 -8.84 -33.01
N ASN A 152 14.81 -8.95 -34.04
CA ASN A 152 14.97 -9.95 -35.10
C ASN A 152 16.00 -9.51 -36.15
N THR A 153 17.28 -9.53 -35.80
CA THR A 153 18.37 -9.01 -36.66
C THR A 153 19.16 -10.06 -37.42
N GLU A 154 18.92 -11.36 -37.17
CA GLU A 154 19.61 -12.47 -37.84
C GLU A 154 18.70 -13.15 -38.88
N CYS A 155 19.20 -13.34 -40.10
CA CYS A 155 18.50 -14.08 -41.14
C CYS A 155 18.79 -15.57 -41.03
N ARG A 156 17.82 -16.33 -40.52
CA ARG A 156 17.96 -17.79 -40.35
C ARG A 156 16.80 -18.54 -40.97
N SER A 157 17.12 -19.44 -41.90
CA SER A 157 16.15 -20.22 -42.68
C SER A 157 15.15 -19.33 -43.42
N GLY A 158 15.64 -18.23 -43.99
CA GLY A 158 14.85 -17.29 -44.79
C GLY A 158 13.91 -16.40 -43.98
N ARG A 159 14.03 -16.34 -42.64
CA ARG A 159 13.24 -15.45 -41.77
C ARG A 159 14.14 -14.70 -40.79
N CYS A 160 13.79 -13.45 -40.51
CA CYS A 160 14.44 -12.67 -39.47
C CYS A 160 14.08 -13.23 -38.09
N ARG A 161 15.10 -13.48 -37.26
CA ARG A 161 14.98 -14.04 -35.91
C ARG A 161 15.90 -13.30 -34.96
N VAL A 162 15.62 -13.43 -33.67
CA VAL A 162 16.53 -12.93 -32.63
C VAL A 162 17.85 -13.73 -32.71
N PRO A 163 19.01 -13.05 -32.72
CA PRO A 163 20.30 -13.72 -32.69
C PRO A 163 20.41 -14.70 -31.52
N ALA A 164 21.17 -15.78 -31.73
CA ALA A 164 21.55 -16.68 -30.62
C ALA A 164 22.31 -15.89 -29.53
N CYS A 165 22.19 -16.32 -28.27
CA CYS A 165 22.96 -15.72 -27.19
C CYS A 165 24.46 -15.86 -27.49
N PRO A 166 25.22 -14.77 -27.52
CA PRO A 166 26.58 -14.83 -28.01
C PRO A 166 27.48 -15.60 -27.02
N SER A 167 28.41 -16.38 -27.56
CA SER A 167 29.39 -17.12 -26.75
C SER A 167 30.43 -16.21 -26.09
N LYS A 168 30.52 -14.95 -26.57
CA LYS A 168 31.37 -13.90 -26.02
C LYS A 168 30.59 -12.59 -25.94
N CYS A 169 30.87 -11.78 -24.93
CA CYS A 169 30.33 -10.43 -24.81
C CYS A 169 31.47 -9.45 -24.50
N ALA A 170 31.26 -8.17 -24.84
CA ALA A 170 32.12 -7.06 -24.45
C ALA A 170 31.42 -6.14 -23.43
N ALA A 171 30.09 -6.06 -23.48
CA ALA A 171 29.27 -5.27 -22.56
C ALA A 171 27.94 -5.97 -22.22
N ASP A 172 27.28 -5.52 -21.16
CA ASP A 172 25.98 -6.05 -20.72
C ASP A 172 24.90 -5.94 -21.82
N ALA A 173 25.01 -4.95 -22.72
CA ALA A 173 24.10 -4.77 -23.85
C ALA A 173 24.10 -5.98 -24.81
N ASP A 174 25.23 -6.68 -24.95
CA ASP A 174 25.33 -7.89 -25.79
C ASP A 174 24.52 -9.06 -25.22
N CYS A 175 24.23 -8.99 -23.92
CA CYS A 175 23.51 -9.99 -23.16
C CYS A 175 22.01 -9.65 -22.99
N ALA A 176 21.56 -8.51 -23.52
CA ALA A 176 20.17 -8.06 -23.49
C ALA A 176 19.24 -8.76 -24.51
N LEU A 177 19.67 -9.91 -25.04
CA LEU A 177 18.89 -10.73 -25.98
C LEU A 177 17.94 -11.66 -25.22
N SER A 178 16.70 -11.78 -25.70
CA SER A 178 15.71 -12.71 -25.14
C SER A 178 16.17 -14.17 -25.17
N THR A 179 17.10 -14.52 -26.07
CA THR A 179 17.71 -15.85 -26.20
C THR A 179 18.75 -16.16 -25.11
N CYS A 180 19.20 -15.18 -24.32
CA CYS A 180 20.16 -15.39 -23.23
C CYS A 180 19.54 -15.94 -21.94
N GLN A 181 18.21 -16.12 -21.89
CA GLN A 181 17.49 -16.77 -20.77
C GLN A 181 17.81 -16.15 -19.40
N GLY A 182 17.88 -14.82 -19.32
CA GLY A 182 18.20 -14.09 -18.08
C GLY A 182 19.69 -13.91 -17.79
N ARG A 183 20.58 -14.39 -18.67
CA ARG A 183 22.01 -14.05 -18.63
C ARG A 183 22.24 -12.68 -19.28
N ASN A 184 22.01 -11.62 -18.52
CA ASN A 184 21.99 -10.23 -18.99
C ASN A 184 23.25 -9.42 -18.61
N LYS A 185 24.25 -10.05 -18.00
CA LYS A 185 25.49 -9.39 -17.58
C LYS A 185 26.69 -9.98 -18.30
N CYS A 186 27.60 -9.13 -18.76
CA CYS A 186 28.86 -9.54 -19.34
C CYS A 186 29.94 -9.62 -18.27
N ALA A 187 30.31 -10.85 -17.89
CA ALA A 187 31.35 -11.09 -16.89
C ALA A 187 32.38 -12.08 -17.44
N GLY A 188 33.67 -11.71 -17.40
CA GLY A 188 34.74 -12.56 -17.94
C GLY A 188 34.61 -12.83 -19.45
N GLY A 189 33.94 -11.94 -20.18
CA GLY A 189 33.66 -12.08 -21.61
C GLY A 189 32.57 -13.09 -21.94
N VAL A 190 31.76 -13.55 -20.98
CA VAL A 190 30.63 -14.46 -21.20
C VAL A 190 29.36 -13.86 -20.59
N CYS A 191 28.21 -14.05 -21.24
CA CYS A 191 26.93 -13.65 -20.67
C CYS A 191 26.59 -14.56 -19.49
N THR A 192 26.46 -13.97 -18.30
CA THR A 192 26.06 -14.62 -17.04
C THR A 192 24.77 -14.01 -16.51
N THR A 193 24.14 -14.66 -15.54
CA THR A 193 23.05 -14.05 -14.76
C THR A 193 23.55 -12.80 -14.04
N ALA A 194 22.64 -11.85 -13.74
CA ALA A 194 22.99 -10.58 -13.09
C ALA A 194 23.75 -10.79 -11.77
N CYS A 195 23.37 -11.83 -11.03
CA CYS A 195 24.05 -12.29 -9.84
C CYS A 195 24.11 -13.83 -9.80
N ILE A 196 25.10 -14.37 -9.10
CA ILE A 196 25.19 -15.77 -8.65
C ILE A 196 25.30 -15.85 -7.12
N SER A 197 25.55 -14.72 -6.45
CA SER A 197 25.59 -14.57 -5.00
C SER A 197 25.22 -13.14 -4.59
N ASP A 198 24.86 -12.95 -3.33
CA ASP A 198 24.41 -11.63 -2.80
C ASP A 198 25.50 -10.57 -2.87
N ARG A 199 26.78 -10.97 -2.81
CA ARG A 199 27.93 -10.05 -2.90
C ARG A 199 27.99 -9.27 -4.21
N GLN A 200 27.24 -9.69 -5.22
CA GLN A 200 27.17 -9.05 -6.52
C GLN A 200 25.97 -8.10 -6.65
N CYS A 201 25.11 -8.05 -5.62
CA CYS A 201 23.97 -7.13 -5.52
C CYS A 201 24.34 -5.93 -4.65
N GLN A 202 23.58 -4.84 -4.76
CA GLN A 202 23.81 -3.65 -3.95
C GLN A 202 23.39 -3.90 -2.49
N THR A 203 23.82 -3.04 -1.56
CA THR A 203 23.35 -3.09 -0.17
C THR A 203 21.82 -2.98 -0.12
N GLY A 204 21.17 -3.89 0.59
CA GLY A 204 19.71 -4.02 0.62
C GLY A 204 19.12 -4.91 -0.49
N GLU A 205 19.95 -5.65 -1.23
CA GLU A 205 19.52 -6.60 -2.24
C GLU A 205 20.12 -8.00 -2.03
N VAL A 206 19.39 -9.03 -2.47
CA VAL A 206 19.76 -10.43 -2.37
C VAL A 206 19.68 -11.07 -3.75
N CYS A 207 20.61 -11.96 -4.07
CA CYS A 207 20.57 -12.71 -5.30
C CYS A 207 19.52 -13.82 -5.21
N SER A 208 18.44 -13.69 -5.98
CA SER A 208 17.37 -14.68 -6.09
C SER A 208 17.15 -15.06 -7.55
N SER A 209 17.35 -16.34 -7.86
CA SER A 209 17.15 -16.88 -9.22
C SER A 209 17.91 -16.12 -10.32
N GLY A 210 19.12 -15.64 -10.00
CA GLY A 210 19.97 -14.92 -10.95
C GLY A 210 19.67 -13.42 -11.08
N VAL A 211 18.74 -12.89 -10.29
CA VAL A 211 18.33 -11.47 -10.29
C VAL A 211 18.53 -10.89 -8.87
N CYS A 212 19.08 -9.68 -8.79
CA CYS A 212 19.11 -8.94 -7.53
C CYS A 212 17.71 -8.43 -7.21
N VAL A 213 17.17 -8.87 -6.09
CA VAL A 213 15.86 -8.45 -5.58
C VAL A 213 16.05 -7.75 -4.25
N SER A 214 15.25 -6.72 -3.98
CA SER A 214 15.31 -6.02 -2.69
C SER A 214 15.05 -6.98 -1.52
N GLY A 215 15.89 -6.95 -0.50
CA GLY A 215 15.79 -7.81 0.67
C GLY A 215 17.11 -8.03 1.40
N CYS A 216 17.11 -8.97 2.35
CA CYS A 216 18.29 -9.35 3.13
C CYS A 216 18.22 -10.82 3.58
N ARG A 217 19.36 -11.45 3.86
CA ARG A 217 19.46 -12.76 4.54
C ARG A 217 20.06 -12.63 5.94
N SER A 218 20.69 -11.50 6.23
CA SER A 218 21.40 -11.21 7.45
C SER A 218 21.51 -9.71 7.68
N ASN A 219 21.87 -9.29 8.89
CA ASN A 219 22.03 -7.88 9.22
C ASN A 219 23.14 -7.18 8.41
N SER A 220 24.14 -7.92 7.94
CA SER A 220 25.22 -7.36 7.10
C SER A 220 24.77 -6.99 5.69
N ASP A 221 23.61 -7.48 5.25
CA ASP A 221 23.05 -7.13 3.93
C ASP A 221 22.34 -5.77 3.97
N CYS A 222 22.10 -5.24 5.17
CA CYS A 222 21.39 -3.98 5.40
C CYS A 222 22.35 -2.81 5.66
N GLY A 223 21.88 -1.60 5.37
CA GLY A 223 22.65 -0.38 5.65
C GLY A 223 22.81 -0.08 7.14
N ASN A 224 23.59 0.95 7.45
CA ASN A 224 23.81 1.39 8.83
C ASN A 224 22.46 1.68 9.53
N ASN A 225 22.32 1.17 10.77
CA ASN A 225 21.10 1.27 11.57
C ASN A 225 19.88 0.54 11.00
N GLN A 226 20.08 -0.58 10.30
CA GLN A 226 19.02 -1.49 9.89
C GLN A 226 19.29 -2.92 10.39
N THR A 227 18.21 -3.68 10.64
CA THR A 227 18.24 -5.11 10.97
C THR A 227 17.48 -5.86 9.89
N CYS A 228 17.97 -7.05 9.54
CA CYS A 228 17.27 -7.92 8.63
C CYS A 228 16.14 -8.65 9.38
N VAL A 229 14.91 -8.37 9.00
CA VAL A 229 13.72 -9.04 9.53
C VAL A 229 13.25 -10.07 8.51
N ILE A 230 13.39 -11.35 8.85
CA ILE A 230 12.96 -12.47 8.00
C ILE A 230 11.60 -12.98 8.52
N PRO A 231 10.48 -12.83 7.77
CA PRO A 231 9.19 -13.38 8.17
C PRO A 231 9.24 -14.91 8.26
N THR A 232 8.48 -15.48 9.19
CA THR A 232 8.39 -16.94 9.37
C THR A 232 8.03 -17.63 8.05
N GLY A 233 8.87 -18.58 7.61
CA GLY A 233 8.68 -19.33 6.37
C GLY A 233 9.16 -18.63 5.10
N LYS A 234 9.87 -17.50 5.20
CA LYS A 234 10.53 -16.83 4.07
C LYS A 234 12.05 -17.01 4.13
N GLN A 235 12.69 -17.03 2.97
CA GLN A 235 14.15 -17.12 2.84
C GLN A 235 14.83 -15.75 2.60
N ILE A 236 14.04 -14.72 2.28
CA ILE A 236 14.50 -13.36 2.06
C ILE A 236 13.67 -12.46 2.98
N GLY A 237 14.36 -11.72 3.84
CA GLY A 237 13.79 -10.71 4.73
C GLY A 237 13.83 -9.31 4.14
N SER A 238 13.41 -8.34 4.95
CA SER A 238 13.46 -6.92 4.64
C SER A 238 14.36 -6.19 5.63
N CYS A 239 15.14 -5.23 5.14
CA CYS A 239 15.93 -4.34 5.99
C CYS A 239 15.02 -3.33 6.66
N GLU A 240 14.72 -3.54 7.94
CA GLU A 240 13.97 -2.61 8.77
C GLU A 240 14.92 -1.73 9.57
N ALA A 241 14.59 -0.44 9.70
CA ALA A 241 15.40 0.46 10.49
C ALA A 241 15.37 0.09 11.99
N ASN A 242 16.53 0.19 12.64
CA ASN A 242 16.74 -0.08 14.05
C ASN A 242 15.98 0.95 14.87
N CYS A 243 14.75 0.58 15.25
CA CYS A 243 14.01 1.26 16.30
C CYS A 243 14.48 0.71 17.65
N PRO A 244 14.80 1.55 18.65
CA PRO A 244 15.29 1.07 19.94
C PRO A 244 14.28 0.08 20.53
N GLY A 245 14.78 -1.12 20.89
CA GLY A 245 13.94 -2.20 21.44
C GLY A 245 13.28 -1.84 22.76
N SER A 246 13.78 -0.80 23.43
CA SER A 246 13.25 -0.19 24.64
C SER A 246 12.97 1.30 24.43
N CYS A 247 11.80 1.79 24.84
CA CYS A 247 11.48 3.21 24.93
C CYS A 247 11.00 3.56 26.34
N GLN A 248 11.22 4.79 26.79
CA GLN A 248 10.68 5.36 28.02
C GLN A 248 9.58 6.39 27.72
N SER A 249 9.63 7.01 26.54
CA SER A 249 8.68 8.01 26.07
C SER A 249 8.45 7.90 24.56
N ASP A 250 7.40 8.52 24.04
CA ASP A 250 7.12 8.56 22.59
C ASP A 250 8.24 9.28 21.82
N GLN A 251 9.00 10.16 22.48
CA GLN A 251 10.13 10.85 21.87
C GLN A 251 11.27 9.89 21.47
N ASP A 252 11.42 8.79 22.19
CA ASP A 252 12.37 7.72 21.82
C ASP A 252 11.97 7.03 20.52
N CYS A 253 10.66 7.06 20.20
CA CYS A 253 10.05 6.49 19.01
C CYS A 253 9.87 7.52 17.87
N ALA A 254 10.17 8.80 18.12
CA ALA A 254 10.07 9.88 17.12
C ALA A 254 11.28 9.94 16.17
N ARG A 255 12.23 9.00 16.28
CA ARG A 255 13.39 8.94 15.37
C ARG A 255 12.93 8.55 13.96
N THR A 256 13.53 9.16 12.95
CA THR A 256 13.33 8.78 11.53
C THR A 256 13.58 7.28 11.27
N THR A 257 14.37 6.63 12.12
CA THR A 257 14.65 5.18 12.08
C THR A 257 13.51 4.29 12.58
N CYS A 258 12.41 4.82 13.14
CA CYS A 258 11.27 4.03 13.60
C CYS A 258 10.10 3.96 12.61
N GLY A 259 10.17 4.67 11.48
CA GLY A 259 9.13 4.68 10.46
C GLY A 259 7.78 5.14 11.04
N THR A 260 6.76 4.27 10.97
CA THR A 260 5.41 4.53 11.50
C THR A 260 5.27 4.25 13.01
N LYS A 261 6.29 3.70 13.67
CA LYS A 261 6.26 3.33 15.09
C LYS A 261 6.57 4.54 15.97
N THR A 262 5.58 5.38 16.22
CA THR A 262 5.74 6.66 16.93
C THR A 262 5.35 6.63 18.41
N LEU A 263 4.73 5.55 18.90
CA LEU A 263 4.19 5.48 20.27
C LEU A 263 5.00 4.52 21.15
N CYS A 264 5.34 4.96 22.37
CA CYS A 264 5.97 4.09 23.35
C CYS A 264 4.92 3.38 24.21
N VAL A 265 4.75 2.07 23.99
CA VAL A 265 3.77 1.25 24.71
C VAL A 265 4.49 0.03 25.30
N ASN A 266 4.37 -0.17 26.62
CA ASN A 266 5.02 -1.27 27.34
C ASN A 266 6.52 -1.40 27.04
N ASN A 267 7.24 -0.26 27.09
CA ASN A 267 8.65 -0.13 26.75
C ASN A 267 9.00 -0.49 25.30
N ARG A 268 8.05 -0.51 24.36
CA ARG A 268 8.33 -0.82 22.96
C ARG A 268 7.70 0.20 22.02
N CYS A 269 8.45 0.61 21.00
CA CYS A 269 7.92 1.50 19.97
C CYS A 269 6.95 0.75 19.06
N THR A 270 5.72 1.27 18.96
CA THR A 270 4.60 0.69 18.22
C THR A 270 3.98 1.73 17.30
N ALA A 271 3.34 1.28 16.22
CA ALA A 271 2.57 2.17 15.36
C ALA A 271 1.21 2.46 16.01
N PRO A 272 0.60 3.64 15.76
CA PRO A 272 -0.76 3.94 16.20
C PRO A 272 -1.73 2.85 15.72
N GLN A 273 -2.42 2.23 16.67
CA GLN A 273 -3.37 1.16 16.38
C GLN A 273 -4.67 1.74 15.83
N ALA A 274 -5.24 1.11 14.80
CA ALA A 274 -6.59 1.40 14.37
C ALA A 274 -7.62 0.97 15.43
N CYS A 275 -8.70 1.72 15.56
CA CYS A 275 -9.77 1.44 16.51
C CYS A 275 -11.12 1.96 16.01
N THR A 276 -12.19 1.43 16.58
CA THR A 276 -13.56 1.94 16.46
C THR A 276 -14.14 2.31 17.83
N THR A 277 -13.56 1.81 18.92
CA THR A 277 -13.96 2.08 20.31
C THR A 277 -12.72 2.12 21.23
N ASP A 278 -12.83 2.77 22.39
CA ASP A 278 -11.69 2.88 23.34
C ASP A 278 -11.21 1.53 23.85
N ARG A 279 -12.09 0.53 23.94
CA ARG A 279 -11.75 -0.81 24.46
C ARG A 279 -10.73 -1.56 23.59
N GLN A 280 -10.56 -1.15 22.34
CA GLN A 280 -9.54 -1.71 21.46
C GLN A 280 -8.17 -1.08 21.72
N CYS A 281 -8.11 0.07 22.38
CA CYS A 281 -6.86 0.74 22.69
C CYS A 281 -6.25 0.19 23.99
N SER A 282 -4.91 0.15 24.03
CA SER A 282 -4.16 -0.17 25.25
C SER A 282 -4.45 0.86 26.36
N THR A 283 -4.26 0.48 27.62
CA THR A 283 -4.39 1.39 28.76
C THR A 283 -3.56 2.66 28.57
N GLY A 284 -4.18 3.83 28.80
CA GLY A 284 -3.63 5.17 28.57
C GLY A 284 -3.93 5.77 27.19
N PHE A 285 -4.72 5.07 26.37
CA PHE A 285 -5.10 5.50 25.02
C PHE A 285 -6.62 5.42 24.82
N ILE A 286 -7.15 6.35 24.02
CA ILE A 286 -8.57 6.42 23.64
C ILE A 286 -8.70 6.43 22.12
N CYS A 287 -9.85 5.98 21.63
CA CYS A 287 -10.12 5.96 20.22
C CYS A 287 -10.66 7.31 19.75
N THR A 288 -9.87 7.99 18.91
CA THR A 288 -10.24 9.27 18.30
C THR A 288 -9.91 9.23 16.81
N ASN A 289 -10.87 9.61 15.95
CA ASN A 289 -10.69 9.60 14.49
C ASN A 289 -10.17 8.25 13.95
N SER A 290 -10.67 7.14 14.49
CA SER A 290 -10.29 5.76 14.14
C SER A 290 -8.85 5.35 14.48
N VAL A 291 -8.15 6.13 15.31
CA VAL A 291 -6.78 5.85 15.74
C VAL A 291 -6.69 5.94 17.26
N CYS A 292 -5.96 5.02 17.89
CA CYS A 292 -5.66 5.08 19.31
C CYS A 292 -4.65 6.21 19.56
N VAL A 293 -5.09 7.24 20.27
CA VAL A 293 -4.28 8.40 20.67
C VAL A 293 -4.16 8.46 22.18
N ARG A 294 -3.08 9.06 22.68
CA ARG A 294 -2.85 9.18 24.12
C ARG A 294 -3.95 10.04 24.74
N GLY A 295 -4.58 9.54 25.81
CA GLY A 295 -5.65 10.25 26.49
C GLY A 295 -6.55 9.34 27.31
N CYS A 296 -7.57 9.92 27.91
CA CYS A 296 -8.55 9.23 28.74
C CYS A 296 -9.91 9.92 28.69
N ARG A 297 -10.99 9.21 29.02
CA ARG A 297 -12.34 9.75 29.26
C ARG A 297 -12.78 9.52 30.70
N ALA A 298 -12.23 8.50 31.36
CA ALA A 298 -12.44 8.17 32.76
C ALA A 298 -11.14 7.64 33.41
N ASN A 299 -11.12 7.57 34.75
CA ASN A 299 -9.97 7.04 35.49
C ASN A 299 -9.62 5.58 35.14
N SER A 300 -10.60 4.79 34.70
CA SER A 300 -10.38 3.40 34.25
C SER A 300 -9.51 3.29 33.00
N ASP A 301 -9.42 4.36 32.21
CA ASP A 301 -8.62 4.38 30.98
C ASP A 301 -7.14 4.59 31.30
N CYS A 302 -6.80 4.94 32.54
CA CYS A 302 -5.47 5.33 32.94
C CYS A 302 -4.68 4.21 33.63
N PRO A 303 -3.35 4.14 33.40
CA PRO A 303 -2.50 3.13 34.04
C PRO A 303 -2.30 3.44 35.52
N THR A 304 -1.88 2.44 36.29
CA THR A 304 -1.65 2.55 37.73
C THR A 304 -0.59 3.59 38.11
N SER A 305 0.35 3.91 37.21
CA SER A 305 1.36 4.96 37.39
C SER A 305 0.80 6.39 37.26
N SER A 306 -0.34 6.56 36.58
CA SER A 306 -1.00 7.85 36.42
C SER A 306 -2.53 7.69 36.47
N PRO A 307 -3.09 7.24 37.62
CA PRO A 307 -4.43 6.64 37.70
C PRO A 307 -5.60 7.62 37.54
N PHE A 308 -5.31 8.92 37.38
CA PHE A 308 -6.34 9.96 37.31
C PHE A 308 -6.47 10.51 35.90
N CYS A 309 -7.69 10.56 35.40
CA CYS A 309 -7.99 11.23 34.16
C CYS A 309 -8.27 12.72 34.42
N ASP A 310 -7.33 13.58 34.02
CA ASP A 310 -7.50 15.03 34.05
C ASP A 310 -8.20 15.49 32.76
N VAL A 311 -9.51 15.74 32.84
CA VAL A 311 -10.31 16.30 31.74
C VAL A 311 -10.48 17.80 31.96
N PRO A 312 -9.92 18.67 31.09
CA PRO A 312 -10.12 20.11 31.18
C PRO A 312 -11.60 20.50 31.09
N THR A 313 -12.00 21.55 31.81
CA THR A 313 -13.38 22.05 31.81
C THR A 313 -13.85 22.35 30.38
N GLY A 314 -14.93 21.69 29.94
CA GLY A 314 -15.51 21.85 28.61
C GLY A 314 -14.95 20.91 27.54
N GLN A 315 -14.03 20.00 27.87
CA GLN A 315 -13.52 18.99 26.96
C GLN A 315 -14.12 17.60 27.24
N GLN A 316 -14.15 16.74 26.22
CA GLN A 316 -14.65 15.37 26.31
C GLN A 316 -13.54 14.33 26.58
N THR A 317 -12.28 14.75 26.48
CA THR A 317 -11.10 13.90 26.62
C THR A 317 -10.06 14.58 27.47
N GLY A 318 -9.33 13.81 28.27
CA GLY A 318 -8.31 14.26 29.20
C GLY A 318 -6.97 13.57 29.03
N SER A 319 -6.06 13.85 29.96
CA SER A 319 -4.74 13.21 30.06
C SER A 319 -4.59 12.45 31.37
N CYS A 320 -3.93 11.29 31.33
CA CYS A 320 -3.64 10.53 32.54
C CYS A 320 -2.50 11.17 33.33
N VAL A 321 -2.78 11.59 34.57
CA VAL A 321 -1.83 12.28 35.44
C VAL A 321 -1.56 11.47 36.71
N ALA A 322 -0.30 11.53 37.19
CA ALA A 322 0.10 10.97 38.47
C ALA A 322 -0.27 11.87 39.67
N GLY A 323 -0.73 13.11 39.39
CA GLY A 323 -0.96 14.17 40.37
C GLY A 323 -2.36 14.23 40.96
N CYS A 324 -2.62 15.29 41.73
CA CYS A 324 -3.95 15.56 42.29
C CYS A 324 -4.98 15.80 41.18
N PRO A 325 -6.16 15.16 41.21
CA PRO A 325 -7.13 15.30 40.13
C PRO A 325 -7.60 16.76 39.99
N SER A 326 -7.67 17.24 38.75
CA SER A 326 -8.14 18.58 38.39
C SER A 326 -9.64 18.75 38.61
N SER A 327 -10.37 17.62 38.66
CA SER A 327 -11.80 17.55 38.90
C SER A 327 -12.12 16.55 40.03
N CYS A 328 -13.06 16.90 40.90
CA CYS A 328 -13.53 16.03 41.98
C CYS A 328 -15.05 16.18 42.16
N THR A 329 -15.68 15.10 42.62
CA THR A 329 -17.09 15.01 43.04
C THR A 329 -17.21 14.70 44.53
N SER A 330 -16.13 14.26 45.18
CA SER A 330 -16.08 14.03 46.63
C SER A 330 -14.65 14.18 47.17
N SER A 331 -14.50 14.52 48.45
CA SER A 331 -13.19 14.67 49.10
C SER A 331 -12.37 13.37 49.14
N THR A 332 -13.01 12.21 49.02
CA THR A 332 -12.32 10.91 48.91
C THR A 332 -11.37 10.87 47.70
N GLN A 333 -11.72 11.54 46.59
CA GLN A 333 -10.85 11.64 45.41
C GLN A 333 -9.65 12.57 45.62
N CYS A 334 -9.71 13.45 46.63
CA CYS A 334 -8.64 14.37 47.00
C CYS A 334 -7.74 13.81 48.13
N ASN A 335 -8.13 12.69 48.76
CA ASN A 335 -7.38 12.02 49.82
C ASN A 335 -6.28 11.12 49.26
N THR A 336 -5.41 11.69 48.42
CA THR A 336 -4.26 10.99 47.84
C THR A 336 -2.99 11.70 48.26
N LYS A 337 -1.90 10.94 48.45
CA LYS A 337 -0.59 11.50 48.81
C LYS A 337 -0.11 12.57 47.81
N ALA A 338 -0.56 12.49 46.56
CA ALA A 338 -0.27 13.43 45.48
C ALA A 338 -0.99 14.79 45.63
N CYS A 339 -2.07 14.88 46.41
CA CYS A 339 -2.79 16.13 46.66
C CYS A 339 -2.18 17.00 47.77
N ALA A 340 -1.19 16.48 48.52
CA ALA A 340 -0.57 17.17 49.64
C ALA A 340 -1.63 17.78 50.60
N THR A 341 -1.71 19.12 50.70
CA THR A 341 -2.67 19.83 51.56
C THR A 341 -4.06 19.97 50.94
N ARG A 342 -4.24 19.64 49.65
CA ARG A 342 -5.49 19.84 48.90
C ARG A 342 -6.45 18.66 49.05
N THR A 343 -6.84 18.35 50.27
CA THR A 343 -7.62 17.14 50.61
C THR A 343 -9.14 17.34 50.56
N TYR A 344 -9.62 18.56 50.30
CA TYR A 344 -11.05 18.88 50.27
C TYR A 344 -11.53 19.06 48.83
N CYS A 345 -12.63 18.39 48.45
CA CYS A 345 -13.27 18.66 47.17
C CYS A 345 -14.22 19.85 47.27
N ASN A 346 -13.85 20.98 46.65
CA ASN A 346 -14.77 22.08 46.49
C ASN A 346 -15.76 21.74 45.37
N THR A 347 -16.99 21.38 45.74
CA THR A 347 -18.04 20.94 44.79
C THR A 347 -18.50 22.02 43.83
N SER A 348 -18.31 23.29 44.17
CA SER A 348 -18.66 24.43 43.29
C SER A 348 -17.62 24.65 42.20
N THR A 349 -16.34 24.50 42.51
CA THR A 349 -15.25 24.63 41.53
C THR A 349 -14.82 23.29 40.94
N ARG A 350 -15.40 22.18 41.45
CA ARG A 350 -15.00 20.79 41.23
C ARG A 350 -13.50 20.57 41.45
N ARG A 351 -12.83 21.31 42.34
CA ARG A 351 -11.38 21.23 42.52
C ARG A 351 -11.00 20.77 43.92
N CYS A 352 -9.95 19.95 43.99
CA CYS A 352 -9.30 19.67 45.25
C CYS A 352 -8.60 20.95 45.76
N THR A 353 -8.97 21.42 46.95
CA THR A 353 -8.40 22.60 47.62
C THR A 353 -8.00 22.24 49.05
N ALA A 354 -7.24 23.12 49.71
CA ALA A 354 -7.02 22.97 51.14
C ALA A 354 -8.36 23.08 51.90
N PRO A 355 -8.50 22.41 53.07
CA PRO A 355 -9.66 22.59 53.94
C PRO A 355 -9.85 24.08 54.29
N PRO A 356 -11.10 24.57 54.39
CA PRO A 356 -11.36 25.94 54.81
C PRO A 356 -10.83 26.20 56.24
N LYS A 357 -10.34 27.41 56.48
CA LYS A 357 -10.00 27.88 57.83
C LYS A 357 -11.31 28.02 58.62
N CYS A 358 -11.29 27.57 59.87
CA CYS A 358 -12.45 27.63 60.76
C CYS A 358 -12.10 28.44 62.02
N THR A 359 -13.12 28.99 62.67
CA THR A 359 -13.00 29.59 64.01
C THR A 359 -13.86 28.85 65.03
N ALA A 360 -14.86 28.09 64.58
CA ALA A 360 -15.65 27.17 65.38
C ALA A 360 -16.03 25.91 64.57
N ASP A 361 -16.48 24.85 65.25
CA ASP A 361 -16.83 23.57 64.60
C ASP A 361 -17.93 23.67 63.56
N ARG A 362 -18.87 24.61 63.77
CA ARG A 362 -19.97 24.89 62.83
C ARG A 362 -19.49 25.40 61.47
N ASP A 363 -18.25 25.91 61.40
CA ASP A 363 -17.64 26.34 60.14
C ASP A 363 -17.14 25.13 59.32
N CYS A 364 -17.06 23.96 59.96
CA CYS A 364 -16.67 22.70 59.36
C CYS A 364 -17.91 21.90 58.93
N SER A 365 -17.80 21.18 57.82
CA SER A 365 -18.85 20.23 57.41
C SER A 365 -18.93 19.05 58.36
N ASN A 366 -20.09 18.38 58.42
CA ASN A 366 -20.32 17.20 59.26
C ASN A 366 -19.19 16.15 59.08
N GLY A 367 -18.67 15.64 60.19
CA GLY A 367 -17.52 14.74 60.28
C GLY A 367 -16.18 15.44 60.53
N PHE A 368 -16.18 16.77 60.66
CA PHE A 368 -14.98 17.56 60.92
C PHE A 368 -15.19 18.53 62.09
N ILE A 369 -14.12 18.76 62.84
CA ILE A 369 -14.06 19.69 63.95
C ILE A 369 -13.01 20.76 63.71
N CYS A 370 -13.25 21.95 64.25
CA CYS A 370 -12.27 23.01 64.20
C CYS A 370 -11.19 22.77 65.27
N THR A 371 -9.96 22.52 64.82
CA THR A 371 -8.78 22.39 65.68
C THR A 371 -7.66 23.25 65.11
N ASN A 372 -7.10 24.17 65.90
CA ASN A 372 -6.02 25.08 65.48
C ASN A 372 -6.33 25.83 64.16
N ASN A 373 -7.57 26.32 64.02
CA ASN A 373 -8.08 27.03 62.84
C ASN A 373 -8.14 26.21 61.53
N VAL A 374 -8.09 24.89 61.62
CA VAL A 374 -8.21 23.96 60.49
C VAL A 374 -9.30 22.94 60.79
N CYS A 375 -10.18 22.70 59.83
CA CYS A 375 -11.14 21.60 59.92
C CYS A 375 -10.40 20.27 59.81
N THR A 376 -10.30 19.53 60.91
CA THR A 376 -9.70 18.19 60.98
C THR A 376 -10.78 17.14 61.18
N ALA A 377 -10.57 15.92 60.70
CA ALA A 377 -11.57 14.85 60.85
C ALA A 377 -11.82 14.56 62.33
N GLY A 378 -13.08 14.58 62.75
CA GLY A 378 -13.48 14.34 64.13
C GLY A 378 -14.89 14.81 64.47
N CYS A 379 -15.28 14.60 65.72
CA CYS A 379 -16.58 14.97 66.28
C CYS A 379 -16.45 15.26 67.78
N ARG A 380 -17.35 16.09 68.32
CA ARG A 380 -17.55 16.30 69.76
C ARG A 380 -18.85 15.67 70.25
N ALA A 381 -19.85 15.53 69.39
CA ALA A 381 -21.13 14.89 69.64
C ALA A 381 -21.61 14.08 68.42
N ASP A 382 -22.58 13.20 68.63
CA ASP A 382 -23.17 12.36 67.57
C ASP A 382 -23.78 13.21 66.44
N ALA A 383 -24.29 14.40 66.76
CA ALA A 383 -24.86 15.34 65.81
C ALA A 383 -23.83 15.91 64.81
N ASP A 384 -22.53 15.86 65.14
CA ASP A 384 -21.48 16.33 64.24
C ASP A 384 -21.26 15.35 63.08
N CYS A 385 -21.84 14.15 63.14
CA CYS A 385 -21.58 13.10 62.17
C CYS A 385 -22.66 12.99 61.08
N THR A 386 -22.24 12.51 59.90
CA THR A 386 -23.14 12.36 58.75
C THR A 386 -24.16 11.24 58.96
N GLN A 387 -25.23 11.24 58.15
CA GLN A 387 -26.27 10.21 58.24
C GLN A 387 -25.73 8.78 58.12
N THR A 388 -24.58 8.58 57.45
CA THR A 388 -23.91 7.28 57.27
C THR A 388 -23.01 6.86 58.43
N GLN A 389 -22.68 7.75 59.37
CA GLN A 389 -21.77 7.48 60.50
C GLN A 389 -22.33 8.13 61.77
N ARG A 390 -23.48 7.69 62.28
CA ARG A 390 -24.27 8.49 63.25
C ARG A 390 -23.67 8.62 64.65
N LYS A 391 -22.56 7.92 64.95
CA LYS A 391 -21.96 7.94 66.28
C LYS A 391 -20.60 8.61 66.31
N CYS A 392 -20.43 9.47 67.29
CA CYS A 392 -19.15 10.01 67.66
C CYS A 392 -18.44 9.04 68.62
N VAL A 393 -17.54 8.22 68.08
CA VAL A 393 -16.80 7.22 68.85
C VAL A 393 -15.59 7.89 69.50
N LYS A 394 -15.64 8.03 70.83
CA LYS A 394 -14.57 8.63 71.64
C LYS A 394 -13.74 7.53 72.29
N ALA A 395 -12.42 7.73 72.35
CA ALA A 395 -11.55 6.93 73.22
C ALA A 395 -11.85 7.27 74.69
N SER A 396 -11.63 6.32 75.60
CA SER A 396 -11.87 6.52 77.04
C SER A 396 -11.16 7.77 77.56
N GLY A 397 -11.93 8.78 77.98
CA GLY A 397 -11.41 10.05 78.49
C GLY A 397 -11.10 11.13 77.45
N ALA A 398 -11.38 10.91 76.15
CA ALA A 398 -11.14 11.91 75.11
C ALA A 398 -12.32 12.89 74.94
N SER A 399 -12.01 14.18 74.83
CA SER A 399 -13.00 15.25 74.59
C SER A 399 -13.56 15.23 73.15
N THR A 400 -12.79 14.67 72.22
CA THR A 400 -13.10 14.53 70.79
C THR A 400 -13.07 13.06 70.38
N GLY A 401 -13.80 12.72 69.32
CA GLY A 401 -13.88 11.37 68.75
C GLY A 401 -13.79 11.39 67.23
N LEU A 402 -13.99 10.22 66.63
CA LEU A 402 -14.14 10.05 65.18
C LEU A 402 -15.55 9.53 64.86
N CYS A 403 -16.12 10.01 63.76
CA CYS A 403 -17.42 9.53 63.29
C CYS A 403 -17.31 8.08 62.81
N GLY A 404 -18.19 7.24 63.32
CA GLY A 404 -18.20 5.81 63.05
C GLY A 404 -19.41 5.13 63.68
N CYS A 405 -19.19 3.94 64.22
CA CYS A 405 -20.21 3.12 64.88
C CYS A 405 -19.58 2.26 65.99
N THR A 406 -20.41 1.82 66.93
CA THR A 406 -20.03 0.84 67.97
C THR A 406 -20.79 -0.47 67.82
N ALA A 407 -22.04 -0.38 67.35
CA ALA A 407 -22.92 -1.51 67.05
C ALA A 407 -23.66 -1.28 65.71
N ASN A 408 -24.26 -2.34 65.18
CA ASN A 408 -25.04 -2.27 63.93
C ASN A 408 -26.23 -1.30 64.02
N ALA A 409 -26.78 -1.07 65.22
CA ALA A 409 -27.88 -0.14 65.45
C ALA A 409 -27.49 1.34 65.22
N ASP A 410 -26.19 1.65 65.23
CA ASP A 410 -25.68 3.00 64.95
C ASP A 410 -25.67 3.32 63.44
N CYS A 411 -25.87 2.31 62.59
CA CYS A 411 -25.81 2.44 61.15
C CYS A 411 -27.21 2.61 60.51
N PRO A 412 -27.32 3.31 59.37
CA PRO A 412 -28.56 3.35 58.59
C PRO A 412 -29.00 1.98 58.12
N THR A 413 -30.28 1.87 57.79
CA THR A 413 -30.86 0.66 57.17
C THR A 413 -30.01 0.20 55.98
N GLY A 414 -29.58 -1.08 56.01
CA GLY A 414 -28.73 -1.69 54.97
C GLY A 414 -27.22 -1.62 55.22
N TYR A 415 -26.77 -1.05 56.35
CA TYR A 415 -25.35 -0.93 56.70
C TYR A 415 -25.04 -1.66 58.02
N GLY A 416 -23.90 -2.34 58.09
CA GLY A 416 -23.40 -2.98 59.30
C GLY A 416 -22.12 -2.32 59.82
N CYS A 417 -21.90 -2.40 61.12
CA CYS A 417 -20.76 -1.79 61.80
C CYS A 417 -19.54 -2.70 61.75
N VAL A 418 -18.55 -2.35 60.92
CA VAL A 418 -17.37 -3.18 60.65
C VAL A 418 -16.05 -2.49 60.97
N THR A 419 -15.04 -3.29 61.28
CA THR A 419 -13.66 -2.82 61.34
C THR A 419 -13.14 -2.65 59.91
N VAL A 420 -12.67 -1.44 59.57
CA VAL A 420 -12.07 -1.14 58.26
C VAL A 420 -10.56 -1.04 58.42
N THR A 421 -9.82 -1.75 57.57
CA THR A 421 -8.35 -1.72 57.57
C THR A 421 -7.84 -0.29 57.43
N GLY A 422 -7.06 0.18 58.40
CA GLY A 422 -6.52 1.55 58.44
C GLY A 422 -7.38 2.57 59.20
N SER A 423 -8.53 2.19 59.75
CA SER A 423 -9.33 3.05 60.64
C SER A 423 -9.21 2.60 62.09
N THR A 424 -9.09 3.56 63.01
CA THR A 424 -9.05 3.32 64.46
C THR A 424 -10.44 3.16 65.09
N VAL A 425 -11.50 3.43 64.33
CA VAL A 425 -12.90 3.25 64.74
C VAL A 425 -13.65 2.40 63.70
N LYS A 426 -14.70 1.69 64.13
CA LYS A 426 -15.54 0.92 63.20
C LYS A 426 -16.38 1.87 62.33
N GLN A 427 -16.67 1.46 61.11
CA GLN A 427 -17.38 2.23 60.11
C GLN A 427 -18.62 1.48 59.62
N CYS A 428 -19.69 2.21 59.29
CA CYS A 428 -20.86 1.64 58.66
C CYS A 428 -20.56 1.36 57.18
N GLN A 429 -20.49 0.09 56.80
CA GLN A 429 -20.35 -0.33 55.41
C GLN A 429 -21.58 -1.09 54.96
N SER A 430 -21.89 -1.01 53.66
CA SER A 430 -22.98 -1.77 53.07
C SER A 430 -22.69 -3.25 53.25
N GLN A 431 -23.42 -3.90 54.14
CA GLN A 431 -23.25 -5.34 54.35
C GLN A 431 -24.23 -6.09 53.46
N GLN A 432 -23.68 -6.94 52.60
CA GLN A 432 -24.43 -8.10 52.14
C GLN A 432 -24.66 -8.99 53.36
N CYS A 433 -25.92 -9.30 53.68
CA CYS A 433 -26.30 -10.04 54.88
C CYS A 433 -25.38 -11.26 55.14
N PRO A 434 -24.95 -11.48 56.39
CA PRO A 434 -24.00 -12.53 56.74
C PRO A 434 -24.48 -13.89 56.24
N ARG A 435 -23.64 -14.56 55.45
CA ARG A 435 -23.93 -15.90 54.90
C ARG A 435 -23.44 -17.01 55.81
N THR A 436 -22.48 -16.77 56.69
CA THR A 436 -21.87 -17.75 57.59
C THR A 436 -22.06 -17.33 59.04
N CYS A 437 -22.08 -18.30 59.96
CA CYS A 437 -22.32 -18.04 61.38
C CYS A 437 -21.65 -19.07 62.28
N SER A 438 -21.42 -18.71 63.54
CA SER A 438 -20.99 -19.64 64.58
C SER A 438 -22.10 -19.87 65.60
N THR A 439 -22.91 -18.83 65.86
CA THR A 439 -24.04 -18.81 66.78
C THR A 439 -25.26 -18.12 66.16
N ASN A 440 -26.44 -18.28 66.77
CA ASN A 440 -27.65 -17.58 66.31
C ASN A 440 -27.55 -16.05 66.43
N ALA A 441 -26.72 -15.54 67.35
CA ALA A 441 -26.49 -14.10 67.49
C ALA A 441 -25.83 -13.48 66.25
N ASP A 442 -24.98 -14.23 65.55
CA ASP A 442 -24.32 -13.78 64.31
C ASP A 442 -25.32 -13.58 63.16
N CYS A 443 -26.49 -14.22 63.23
CA CYS A 443 -27.56 -14.15 62.24
C CYS A 443 -28.64 -13.13 62.59
N ALA A 444 -28.71 -12.67 63.85
CA ALA A 444 -29.70 -11.72 64.34
C ALA A 444 -29.37 -10.27 63.96
N VAL A 445 -29.24 -10.00 62.64
CA VAL A 445 -29.04 -8.65 62.11
C VAL A 445 -30.41 -8.02 61.78
N PRO A 446 -30.76 -6.86 62.38
CA PRO A 446 -31.98 -6.12 62.03
C PRO A 446 -32.05 -5.86 60.51
N ASP A 447 -33.23 -6.03 59.92
CA ASP A 447 -33.52 -5.84 58.48
C ASP A 447 -32.86 -6.81 57.47
N CYS A 448 -32.15 -7.87 57.91
CA CYS A 448 -31.67 -8.96 57.02
C CYS A 448 -32.71 -10.07 56.73
N GLY A 449 -33.99 -9.78 56.96
CA GLY A 449 -35.10 -10.73 56.86
C GLY A 449 -35.10 -11.78 58.00
N ARG A 450 -35.99 -12.78 57.95
CA ARG A 450 -36.18 -13.79 59.02
C ARG A 450 -34.99 -14.73 59.30
N ARG A 451 -33.77 -14.43 58.82
CA ARG A 451 -32.62 -15.34 58.94
C ARG A 451 -31.99 -15.28 60.33
N THR A 452 -32.69 -15.75 61.37
CA THR A 452 -32.22 -15.66 62.76
C THR A 452 -31.49 -16.91 63.25
N ASN A 453 -31.48 -17.98 62.45
CA ASN A 453 -30.99 -19.30 62.86
C ASN A 453 -29.69 -19.67 62.16
N CYS A 454 -28.67 -20.01 62.96
CA CYS A 454 -27.42 -20.57 62.49
C CYS A 454 -27.55 -22.09 62.31
N ARG A 455 -27.55 -22.58 61.05
CA ARG A 455 -27.69 -24.01 60.73
C ARG A 455 -26.40 -24.58 60.17
N GLY A 456 -26.11 -25.83 60.50
CA GLY A 456 -24.97 -26.59 59.97
C GLY A 456 -25.40 -27.67 58.98
N ILE A 457 -24.78 -27.72 57.80
CA ILE A 457 -24.85 -28.85 56.86
C ILE A 457 -23.43 -29.15 56.37
N GLY A 458 -23.00 -30.41 56.48
CA GLY A 458 -21.72 -30.86 55.90
C GLY A 458 -20.48 -30.12 56.42
N GLY A 459 -20.46 -29.72 57.69
CA GLY A 459 -19.33 -29.00 58.30
C GLY A 459 -19.34 -27.48 58.11
N PHE A 460 -20.27 -26.92 57.33
CA PHE A 460 -20.41 -25.47 57.13
C PHE A 460 -21.64 -24.94 57.89
N ARG A 461 -21.48 -23.81 58.57
CA ARG A 461 -22.56 -23.12 59.29
C ARG A 461 -22.96 -21.84 58.57
N TYR A 462 -24.26 -21.63 58.35
CA TYR A 462 -24.82 -20.50 57.60
C TYR A 462 -26.12 -19.95 58.20
N CYS A 463 -26.37 -18.65 57.95
CA CYS A 463 -27.58 -17.98 58.43
C CYS A 463 -28.79 -18.29 57.54
N SER A 464 -29.81 -18.87 58.17
CA SER A 464 -31.03 -19.38 57.54
C SER A 464 -32.27 -18.87 58.27
N ARG A 465 -33.43 -18.92 57.58
CA ARG A 465 -34.72 -18.60 58.20
C ARG A 465 -35.11 -19.62 59.28
#